data_AF-A0A1C5BJT3-F1
#
_entry.id   AF-A0A1C5BJT3-F1
#
_cell.length_a   1.000
_cell.length_b   1.000
_cell.length_c   1.000
_cell.angle_alpha   90.00
_cell.angle_beta   90.00
_cell.angle_gamma   90.00
#
_symmetry.space_group_name_H-M   'P 1'
#
loop_
_entity.id
_entity.type
_entity.pdbx_description
1 polymer ?
#
loop_
_entity_poly.entity_id
_entity_poly.type
_entity_poly.pdbx_seq_one_letter_code
_entity_poly.pdbx_strand_id
1 'polypeptide(L)'
;MRWLLNGPAQKARAVVLGETFEHDKHSYRRTDSDRDRTWAKSQGEPPVRVTDEDGPVLNVTLIEDTAFWEWAGPEILRQSGIRVEELCELTHLSIRQYRRPNNEVIALLVIAPSKSKRERVIPMSADLFHAVAQIIRRLTPTADRSACSTATTRTRRPGQSPCRSSCNARTARSDQ
;
A
#
# COMPACT_ATOMS: atom_id res chain seq x y z
N MET A 1 -10.60 14.60 -5.07
CA MET A 1 -9.35 14.78 -4.30
C MET A 1 -9.52 14.93 -2.78
N ARG A 2 -10.72 15.26 -2.25
CA ARG A 2 -10.95 15.49 -0.81
C ARG A 2 -10.71 14.25 0.10
N TRP A 3 -10.81 13.05 -0.45
CA TRP A 3 -10.66 11.79 0.28
C TRP A 3 -9.21 11.39 0.63
N LEU A 4 -8.19 11.94 -0.04
CA LEU A 4 -6.82 11.43 0.07
C LEU A 4 -5.97 12.04 1.19
N LEU A 5 -6.38 13.18 1.75
CA LEU A 5 -5.58 13.89 2.77
C LEU A 5 -6.17 13.77 4.19
N ASN A 6 -7.43 13.35 4.33
CA ASN A 6 -8.11 13.17 5.63
C ASN A 6 -9.20 12.07 5.55
N GLY A 7 -8.88 10.94 4.92
CA GLY A 7 -9.84 9.84 4.72
C GLY A 7 -10.39 9.28 6.04
N PRO A 8 -11.62 8.72 6.03
CA PRO A 8 -12.21 8.08 7.21
C PRO A 8 -11.32 6.98 7.80
N ALA A 9 -10.49 6.28 7.03
CA ALA A 9 -9.58 5.27 7.60
C ALA A 9 -8.52 5.89 8.50
N GLN A 10 -7.96 7.05 8.14
CA GLN A 10 -6.96 7.73 8.97
C GLN A 10 -7.56 8.20 10.29
N LYS A 11 -8.80 8.74 10.26
CA LYS A 11 -9.52 9.12 11.49
C LYS A 11 -9.87 7.90 12.34
N ALA A 12 -10.41 6.86 11.72
CA ALA A 12 -10.76 5.62 12.41
C ALA A 12 -9.52 4.94 13.04
N ARG A 13 -8.35 5.03 12.41
CA ARG A 13 -7.09 4.51 12.97
C ARG A 13 -6.73 5.13 14.31
N ALA A 14 -7.03 6.41 14.50
CA ALA A 14 -6.78 7.14 15.74
C ALA A 14 -7.77 6.81 16.87
N VAL A 15 -8.86 6.09 16.55
CA VAL A 15 -9.98 5.79 17.44
C VAL A 15 -9.88 4.35 17.94
N VAL A 16 -10.26 4.06 19.19
CA VAL A 16 -10.15 2.69 19.74
C VAL A 16 -11.17 1.76 19.08
N LEU A 17 -10.91 0.46 19.08
CA LEU A 17 -11.90 -0.53 18.61
C LEU A 17 -13.21 -0.37 19.39
N GLY A 18 -14.34 -0.34 18.68
CA GLY A 18 -15.68 -0.23 19.28
C GLY A 18 -16.17 1.20 19.47
N GLU A 19 -15.29 2.20 19.40
CA GLU A 19 -15.65 3.62 19.55
C GLU A 19 -16.21 4.24 18.26
N THR A 20 -17.01 5.28 18.44
CA THR A 20 -17.59 6.07 17.36
C THR A 20 -16.75 7.30 17.04
N PHE A 21 -16.78 7.70 15.77
CA PHE A 21 -16.10 8.90 15.29
C PHE A 21 -16.89 9.54 14.15
N GLU A 22 -16.79 10.87 14.03
CA GLU A 22 -17.47 11.60 12.97
C GLU A 22 -16.56 11.92 11.79
N HIS A 23 -17.08 11.70 10.58
CA HIS A 23 -16.43 12.08 9.33
C HIS A 23 -17.47 12.58 8.32
N ASP A 24 -17.23 13.76 7.72
CA ASP A 24 -18.12 14.42 6.75
C ASP A 24 -19.61 14.42 7.18
N LYS A 25 -19.88 14.71 8.47
CA LYS A 25 -21.22 14.75 9.10
C LYS A 25 -21.93 13.40 9.25
N HIS A 26 -21.23 12.29 9.03
CA HIS A 26 -21.69 10.93 9.32
C HIS A 26 -20.98 10.36 10.55
N SER A 27 -21.73 9.65 11.38
CA SER A 27 -21.21 8.95 12.56
C SER A 27 -20.85 7.52 12.16
N TYR A 28 -19.60 7.13 12.38
CA TYR A 28 -19.10 5.79 12.09
C TYR A 28 -18.62 5.13 13.38
N ARG A 29 -18.92 3.85 13.56
CA ARG A 29 -18.39 3.04 14.66
C ARG A 29 -17.28 2.12 14.18
N ARG A 30 -16.10 2.18 14.79
CA ARG A 30 -15.02 1.21 14.50
C ARG A 30 -15.42 -0.16 15.01
N THR A 31 -15.34 -1.19 14.16
CA THR A 31 -15.76 -2.54 14.54
C THR A 31 -14.80 -3.16 15.56
N ASP A 32 -15.32 -3.92 16.54
CA ASP A 32 -14.53 -4.66 17.56
C ASP A 32 -14.84 -6.16 17.49
N SER A 33 -14.66 -6.76 16.31
CA SER A 33 -14.80 -8.22 16.17
C SER A 33 -13.57 -8.97 16.71
N ASP A 34 -13.70 -10.24 17.07
CA ASP A 34 -12.54 -11.07 17.45
C ASP A 34 -11.43 -11.08 16.37
N ARG A 35 -11.84 -10.98 15.11
CA ARG A 35 -10.94 -10.83 13.97
C ARG A 35 -10.20 -9.49 13.98
N ASP A 36 -10.86 -8.39 14.36
CA ASP A 36 -10.21 -7.08 14.55
C ASP A 36 -9.23 -7.11 15.72
N ARG A 37 -9.61 -7.72 16.86
CA ARG A 37 -8.74 -7.89 18.02
C ARG A 37 -7.50 -8.72 17.70
N THR A 38 -7.66 -9.74 16.86
CA THR A 38 -6.55 -10.58 16.40
C THR A 38 -5.60 -9.78 15.50
N TRP A 39 -6.13 -8.99 14.57
CA TRP A 39 -5.31 -8.15 13.69
C TRP A 39 -4.65 -6.97 14.40
N ALA A 40 -5.29 -6.38 15.39
CA ALA A 40 -4.72 -5.33 16.22
C ALA A 40 -3.45 -5.78 16.98
N LYS A 41 -3.30 -7.10 17.21
CA LYS A 41 -2.12 -7.70 17.83
C LYS A 41 -1.02 -8.09 16.82
N SER A 42 -1.29 -7.96 15.52
CA SER A 42 -0.32 -8.30 14.47
C SER A 42 0.65 -7.13 14.23
N GLN A 43 1.83 -7.43 13.68
CA GLN A 43 2.89 -6.43 13.41
C GLN A 43 2.57 -5.51 12.21
N GLY A 44 1.43 -5.69 11.54
CA GLY A 44 1.02 -4.87 10.39
C GLY A 44 -0.04 -3.85 10.76
N GLU A 45 -0.30 -2.89 9.85
CA GLU A 45 -1.44 -1.98 10.01
C GLU A 45 -2.75 -2.76 9.78
N PRO A 46 -3.61 -2.94 10.80
CA PRO A 46 -4.83 -3.71 10.66
C PRO A 46 -5.81 -2.99 9.71
N PRO A 47 -6.58 -3.73 8.89
CA PRO A 47 -7.60 -3.12 8.06
C PRO A 47 -8.66 -2.45 8.94
N VAL A 48 -9.03 -1.23 8.57
CA VAL A 48 -10.06 -0.48 9.26
C VAL A 48 -11.42 -0.93 8.76
N ARG A 49 -12.23 -1.43 9.69
CA ARG A 49 -13.63 -1.75 9.46
C ARG A 49 -14.50 -0.83 10.32
N VAL A 50 -15.56 -0.31 9.72
CA VAL A 50 -16.51 0.57 10.39
C VAL A 50 -17.94 0.16 10.08
N THR A 51 -18.86 0.58 10.92
CA THR A 51 -20.30 0.39 10.73
C THR A 51 -20.96 1.76 10.86
N ASP A 52 -21.85 2.11 9.92
CA ASP A 52 -22.76 3.25 10.08
C ASP A 52 -23.92 2.85 11.02
N GLU A 53 -24.67 3.80 11.57
CA GLU A 53 -25.56 3.68 12.75
C GLU A 53 -26.42 2.40 12.88
N ASP A 54 -26.76 1.70 11.79
CA ASP A 54 -27.24 0.30 11.78
C ASP A 54 -26.90 -0.43 10.45
N GLY A 55 -25.84 0.02 9.78
CA GLY A 55 -25.46 -0.39 8.43
C GLY A 55 -24.63 -1.68 8.36
N PRO A 56 -24.29 -2.14 7.13
CA PRO A 56 -23.34 -3.22 6.95
C PRO A 56 -21.93 -2.79 7.41
N VAL A 57 -21.12 -3.78 7.80
CA VAL A 57 -19.70 -3.54 8.12
C VAL A 57 -18.95 -3.19 6.83
N LEU A 58 -18.37 -1.99 6.80
CA LEU A 58 -17.63 -1.45 5.68
C LEU A 58 -16.12 -1.59 5.92
N ASN A 59 -15.41 -2.20 4.96
CA ASN A 59 -13.94 -2.20 4.97
C ASN A 59 -13.44 -0.90 4.33
N VAL A 60 -13.25 0.12 5.17
CA VAL A 60 -12.83 1.46 4.74
C VAL A 60 -11.45 1.43 4.11
N THR A 61 -10.53 0.63 4.65
CA THR A 61 -9.19 0.48 4.08
C THR A 61 -9.24 -0.04 2.66
N LEU A 62 -10.09 -1.04 2.38
CA LEU A 62 -10.25 -1.57 1.03
C LEU A 62 -10.89 -0.55 0.09
N ILE A 63 -11.94 0.15 0.54
CA ILE A 63 -12.64 1.15 -0.29
C ILE A 63 -11.70 2.30 -0.64
N GLU A 64 -10.92 2.80 0.32
CA GLU A 64 -9.92 3.84 0.06
C GLU A 64 -8.80 3.36 -0.86
N ASP A 65 -8.43 2.07 -0.81
CA ASP A 65 -7.46 1.49 -1.72
C ASP A 65 -7.99 1.39 -3.14
N THR A 66 -9.19 0.85 -3.31
CA THR A 66 -9.86 0.82 -4.61
C THR A 66 -10.01 2.21 -5.20
N ALA A 67 -10.57 3.15 -4.43
CA ALA A 67 -10.78 4.53 -4.88
C ALA A 67 -9.45 5.23 -5.24
N PHE A 68 -8.36 4.91 -4.54
CA PHE A 68 -7.05 5.44 -4.86
C PHE A 68 -6.55 4.92 -6.21
N TRP A 69 -6.62 3.62 -6.46
CA TRP A 69 -6.13 3.02 -7.71
C TRP A 69 -7.01 3.40 -8.91
N GLU A 70 -8.32 3.51 -8.72
CA GLU A 70 -9.28 3.99 -9.72
C GLU A 70 -9.00 5.44 -10.15
N TRP A 71 -8.46 6.26 -9.25
CA TRP A 71 -8.00 7.61 -9.59
C TRP A 71 -6.58 7.62 -10.19
N ALA A 72 -5.63 6.95 -9.53
CA ALA A 72 -4.21 7.08 -9.81
C ALA A 72 -3.82 6.60 -11.21
N GLY A 73 -4.35 5.44 -11.64
CA GLY A 73 -4.06 4.88 -12.96
C GLY A 73 -4.49 5.81 -14.10
N PRO A 74 -5.78 6.15 -14.21
CA PRO A 74 -6.28 7.06 -15.24
C PRO A 74 -5.62 8.44 -15.20
N GLU A 75 -5.32 8.99 -14.01
CA GLU A 75 -4.67 10.30 -13.89
C GLU A 75 -3.26 10.28 -14.50
N ILE A 76 -2.48 9.22 -14.27
CA ILE A 76 -1.15 9.10 -14.91
C ILE A 76 -1.29 8.92 -16.41
N LEU A 77 -2.19 8.05 -16.87
CA LEU A 77 -2.40 7.82 -18.31
C LEU A 77 -2.81 9.11 -19.03
N ARG A 78 -3.69 9.90 -18.41
CA ARG A 78 -4.16 11.19 -18.95
C ARG A 78 -3.06 12.25 -19.01
N GLN A 79 -2.23 12.35 -17.96
CA GLN A 79 -1.18 13.38 -17.87
C GLN A 79 0.07 13.03 -18.71
N SER A 80 0.42 11.74 -18.80
CA SER A 80 1.65 11.29 -19.47
C SER A 80 1.43 10.78 -20.90
N GLY A 81 0.21 10.34 -21.24
CA GLY A 81 -0.10 9.77 -22.55
C GLY A 81 0.59 8.43 -22.85
N ILE A 82 1.06 7.72 -21.83
CA ILE A 82 1.68 6.39 -21.97
C ILE A 82 0.62 5.31 -22.16
N ARG A 83 1.02 4.15 -22.68
CA ARG A 83 0.12 3.01 -22.79
C ARG A 83 -0.05 2.30 -21.44
N VAL A 84 -1.15 1.56 -21.29
CA VAL A 84 -1.43 0.82 -20.04
C VAL A 84 -0.33 -0.21 -19.74
N GLU A 85 0.19 -0.90 -20.75
CA GLU A 85 1.31 -1.82 -20.58
C GLU A 85 2.62 -1.10 -20.23
N GLU A 86 2.83 0.13 -20.71
CA GLU A 86 4.00 0.93 -20.35
C GLU A 86 3.91 1.43 -18.89
N LEU A 87 2.70 1.72 -18.41
CA LEU A 87 2.43 2.07 -17.01
C LEU A 87 2.75 0.91 -16.06
N CYS A 88 2.38 -0.32 -16.42
CA CYS A 88 2.63 -1.51 -15.60
C CYS A 88 4.13 -1.87 -15.49
N GLU A 89 4.95 -1.42 -16.44
CA GLU A 89 6.40 -1.64 -16.45
C GLU A 89 7.18 -0.48 -15.79
N LEU A 90 6.49 0.54 -15.25
CA LEU A 90 7.16 1.62 -14.55
C LEU A 90 7.78 1.12 -13.25
N THR A 91 9.06 1.45 -13.06
CA THR A 91 9.80 1.16 -11.85
C THR A 91 10.32 2.45 -11.22
N HIS A 92 10.92 2.38 -10.04
CA HIS A 92 11.56 3.54 -9.43
C HIS A 92 12.64 4.18 -10.34
N LEU A 93 13.30 3.38 -11.18
CA LEU A 93 14.33 3.84 -12.12
C LEU A 93 13.77 4.63 -13.31
N SER A 94 12.46 4.49 -13.58
CA SER A 94 11.75 5.28 -14.58
C SER A 94 11.60 6.74 -14.14
N ILE A 95 11.80 7.05 -12.87
CA ILE A 95 11.70 8.41 -12.34
C ILE A 95 13.11 8.97 -12.18
N ARG A 96 13.46 9.95 -13.00
CA ARG A 96 14.77 10.61 -12.95
C ARG A 96 14.62 12.07 -12.58
N GLN A 97 15.56 12.59 -11.81
CA GLN A 97 15.65 14.02 -11.53
C GLN A 97 16.77 14.60 -12.38
N TYR A 98 16.45 15.61 -13.17
CA TYR A 98 17.43 16.36 -13.94
C TYR A 98 17.63 17.73 -13.31
N ARG A 99 18.86 18.00 -12.86
CA ARG A 99 19.26 19.32 -12.37
C ARG A 99 19.89 20.10 -13.50
N ARG A 100 19.31 21.25 -13.83
CA ARG A 100 19.88 22.18 -14.79
C ARG A 100 21.03 22.98 -14.15
N PRO A 101 21.92 23.58 -14.96
CA PRO A 101 22.99 24.45 -14.47
C PRO A 101 22.49 25.70 -13.71
N ASN A 102 21.23 26.08 -13.90
CA ASN A 102 20.54 27.15 -13.16
C ASN A 102 19.94 26.68 -11.81
N ASN A 103 20.27 25.46 -11.37
CA ASN A 103 19.79 24.83 -10.13
C ASN A 103 18.29 24.48 -10.10
N GLU A 104 17.59 24.51 -11.24
CA GLU A 104 16.22 24.00 -11.35
C GLU A 104 16.20 22.47 -11.40
N VAL A 105 15.31 21.85 -10.62
CA VAL A 105 15.10 20.40 -10.61
C VAL A 105 13.86 20.06 -11.43
N ILE A 106 14.04 19.33 -12.52
CA ILE A 106 12.95 18.82 -13.37
C ILE A 106 12.84 17.32 -13.16
N ALA A 107 11.64 16.85 -12.81
CA ALA A 107 11.37 15.43 -12.76
C ALA A 107 11.07 14.92 -14.18
N LEU A 108 11.77 13.86 -14.59
CA LEU A 108 11.66 13.21 -15.89
C LEU A 108 11.11 11.80 -15.71
N LEU A 109 10.15 11.45 -16.56
CA LEU A 109 9.61 10.10 -16.67
C LEU A 109 10.25 9.40 -17.87
N VAL A 110 11.05 8.38 -17.59
CA VAL A 110 11.73 7.53 -18.57
C VAL A 110 10.91 6.28 -18.79
N ILE A 111 10.45 6.10 -20.02
CA ILE A 111 9.58 5.00 -20.42
C ILE A 111 10.42 4.00 -21.21
N ALA A 112 10.50 2.78 -20.69
CA ALA A 112 11.18 1.67 -21.32
C ALA A 112 10.48 1.29 -22.66
N PRO A 113 11.22 0.73 -23.64
CA PRO A 113 10.65 0.35 -24.92
C PRO A 113 9.59 -0.75 -24.74
N SER A 114 8.32 -0.46 -25.04
CA SER A 114 7.25 -1.46 -25.09
C SER A 114 6.92 -1.85 -26.53
N LYS A 115 7.04 -3.16 -26.81
CA LYS A 115 6.65 -3.98 -27.99
C LYS A 115 7.07 -3.53 -29.39
N SER A 116 7.25 -2.23 -29.66
CA SER A 116 7.65 -1.68 -30.97
C SER A 116 8.25 -0.26 -30.88
N LYS A 117 8.37 0.32 -29.68
CA LYS A 117 8.78 1.72 -29.48
C LYS A 117 10.20 1.84 -28.94
N ARG A 118 10.85 2.96 -29.24
CA ARG A 118 12.12 3.40 -28.62
C ARG A 118 11.87 3.99 -27.24
N GLU A 119 12.93 4.06 -26.42
CA GLU A 119 12.93 4.74 -25.12
C GLU A 119 12.50 6.21 -25.28
N ARG A 120 11.67 6.70 -24.36
CA ARG A 120 11.14 8.07 -24.36
C ARG A 120 11.35 8.71 -23.00
N VAL A 121 11.67 10.00 -23.02
CA VAL A 121 11.79 10.80 -21.80
C VAL A 121 10.75 11.91 -21.87
N ILE A 122 9.85 11.95 -20.89
CA ILE A 122 8.78 12.95 -20.78
C ILE A 122 9.06 13.82 -19.56
N PRO A 123 9.18 15.15 -19.70
CA PRO A 123 9.19 16.05 -18.56
C PRO A 123 7.86 15.96 -17.81
N MET A 124 7.90 15.73 -16.50
CA MET A 124 6.68 15.66 -15.70
C MET A 124 6.13 17.06 -15.44
N SER A 125 4.83 17.24 -15.70
CA SER A 125 4.07 18.36 -15.16
C SER A 125 4.02 18.28 -13.63
N ALA A 126 3.73 19.42 -12.98
CA ALA A 126 3.55 19.44 -11.52
C ALA A 126 2.48 18.43 -11.07
N ASP A 127 1.36 18.35 -11.79
CA ASP A 127 0.25 17.44 -11.48
C ASP A 127 0.66 15.96 -11.60
N LEU A 128 1.40 15.61 -12.66
CA LEU A 128 1.92 14.25 -12.84
C LEU A 128 2.90 13.89 -11.73
N PHE A 129 3.80 14.81 -11.39
CA PHE A 129 4.73 14.63 -10.29
C PHE A 129 3.99 14.42 -8.96
N HIS A 130 2.95 15.21 -8.68
CA HIS A 130 2.12 15.05 -7.50
C HIS A 130 1.41 13.69 -7.46
N ALA A 131 0.82 13.23 -8.57
CA ALA A 131 0.16 11.93 -8.65
C ALA A 131 1.14 10.78 -8.38
N VAL A 132 2.30 10.80 -9.04
CA VAL A 132 3.36 9.80 -8.85
C VAL A 132 3.89 9.83 -7.41
N ALA A 133 4.09 11.02 -6.82
CA ALA A 133 4.52 11.15 -5.44
C ALA A 133 3.51 10.54 -4.44
N GLN A 134 2.20 10.66 -4.71
CA GLN A 134 1.18 10.03 -3.87
C GLN A 134 1.26 8.49 -3.94
N ILE A 135 1.51 7.93 -5.12
CA ILE A 135 1.74 6.48 -5.28
C ILE A 135 3.00 6.06 -4.53
N ILE A 136 4.12 6.76 -4.71
CA ILE A 136 5.37 6.43 -4.01
C ILE A 136 5.16 6.48 -2.49
N ARG A 137 4.49 7.51 -1.97
CA ARG A 137 4.18 7.62 -0.54
C ARG A 137 3.32 6.47 -0.02
N ARG A 138 2.39 5.98 -0.84
CA ARG A 138 1.54 4.84 -0.49
C ARG A 138 2.31 3.51 -0.53
N LEU A 139 3.20 3.34 -1.50
CA LEU A 139 4.01 2.12 -1.69
C LEU A 139 5.26 2.07 -0.80
N THR A 140 5.72 3.22 -0.31
CA THR A 140 6.87 3.34 0.58
C THR A 140 6.36 3.60 1.99
N PRO A 141 5.99 2.56 2.76
CA PRO A 141 5.77 2.74 4.18
C PRO A 141 7.09 3.25 4.77
N THR A 142 7.07 4.47 5.31
CA THR A 142 8.20 5.05 6.04
C THR A 142 8.77 4.02 7.00
N ALA A 143 10.07 3.75 6.90
CA ALA A 143 10.80 2.78 7.71
C ALA A 143 10.68 3.04 9.23
N ASP A 144 10.18 4.20 9.65
CA ASP A 144 9.84 4.49 11.05
C ASP A 144 8.58 3.74 11.55
N ARG A 145 7.91 2.96 10.69
CA ARG A 145 6.83 2.01 11.04
C ARG A 145 7.20 0.56 10.77
N SER A 146 8.50 0.26 10.63
CA SER A 146 8.96 -1.09 10.31
C SER A 146 9.34 -1.88 11.56
N ALA A 147 8.33 -2.38 12.26
CA ALA A 147 8.44 -3.73 12.78
C ALA A 147 7.92 -4.66 11.69
N CYS A 148 8.87 -5.34 11.06
CA CYS A 148 8.77 -6.30 9.97
C CYS A 148 7.46 -7.11 9.91
N SER A 149 6.77 -7.11 8.76
CA SER A 149 5.86 -8.20 8.40
C SER A 149 5.81 -8.46 6.90
N THR A 150 6.87 -9.06 6.34
CA THR A 150 6.72 -9.92 5.16
C THR A 150 6.17 -11.27 5.64
N ALA A 151 4.85 -11.34 5.83
CA ALA A 151 4.15 -12.61 5.97
C ALA A 151 3.41 -12.90 4.67
N THR A 152 4.15 -13.45 3.70
CA THR A 152 3.58 -14.14 2.55
C THR A 152 2.63 -15.21 3.07
N THR A 153 1.32 -14.94 2.99
CA THR A 153 0.28 -15.88 3.37
C THR A 153 0.22 -16.96 2.29
N ARG A 154 1.04 -18.01 2.45
CA ARG A 154 0.82 -19.27 1.74
C ARG A 154 -0.35 -19.97 2.42
N THR A 155 -1.53 -19.88 1.81
CA THR A 155 -2.76 -20.55 2.23
C THR A 155 -2.48 -22.03 2.52
N ARG A 156 -2.44 -22.42 3.80
CA ARG A 156 -2.41 -23.83 4.22
C ARG A 156 -3.83 -24.39 4.10
N ARG A 157 -4.02 -25.41 3.27
CA ARG A 157 -5.23 -26.24 3.28
C ARG A 157 -5.37 -26.94 4.64
N PRO A 158 -6.57 -26.98 5.24
CA PRO A 158 -6.80 -27.76 6.46
C PRO A 158 -6.90 -29.25 6.09
N GLY A 159 -6.10 -30.11 6.73
CA GLY A 159 -6.22 -31.57 6.57
C GLY A 159 -4.93 -32.41 6.53
N GLN A 160 -3.81 -31.95 7.09
CA GLN A 160 -2.63 -32.82 7.27
C GLN A 160 -2.22 -32.87 8.74
N SER A 161 -2.36 -34.07 9.31
CA SER A 161 -1.89 -34.45 10.64
C SER A 161 -0.36 -34.29 10.75
N PRO A 162 0.17 -33.84 11.90
CA PRO A 162 1.60 -33.71 12.08
C PRO A 162 2.22 -35.10 12.27
N CYS A 163 3.01 -35.55 11.29
CA CYS A 163 3.93 -36.68 11.48
C CYS A 163 4.92 -36.33 12.59
N ARG A 164 4.86 -37.06 13.70
CA ARG A 164 5.92 -37.12 14.71
C ARG A 164 7.15 -37.77 14.07
N SER A 165 8.20 -36.99 13.83
CA SER A 165 9.55 -37.53 13.69
C SER A 165 10.44 -36.94 14.78
N SER A 166 10.81 -37.81 15.71
CA SER A 166 11.85 -37.60 16.71
C SER A 166 13.18 -37.33 16.00
N CYS A 167 13.77 -36.17 16.22
CA CYS A 167 15.14 -35.89 15.84
C CYS A 167 16.02 -36.04 17.09
N ASN A 168 16.72 -37.18 17.18
CA ASN A 168 17.72 -37.43 18.22
C ASN A 168 18.93 -36.52 17.98
N ALA A 169 19.25 -35.71 18.99
CA ALA A 169 20.49 -34.96 19.07
C ALA A 169 21.68 -35.93 19.11
N ARG A 170 22.55 -35.86 18.10
CA ARG A 170 23.83 -36.56 18.05
C ARG A 170 24.91 -35.56 18.43
N THR A 171 25.32 -35.56 19.70
CA THR A 171 26.44 -34.76 20.20
C THR A 171 27.76 -35.36 19.70
N ALA A 172 28.46 -34.62 18.86
CA ALA A 172 29.82 -34.93 18.44
C ALA A 172 30.81 -34.52 19.56
N ARG A 173 31.74 -35.43 19.85
CA ARG A 173 32.94 -35.20 20.66
C ARG A 173 33.97 -34.40 19.86
N SER A 174 34.72 -33.54 20.54
CA SER A 174 36.11 -33.12 20.27
C SER A 174 36.54 -32.36 21.54
N ASP A 175 37.29 -32.95 22.48
CA ASP A 175 38.74 -33.14 22.47
C ASP A 175 39.51 -31.85 22.13
N GLN A 176 39.69 -30.98 23.13
CA GLN A 176 40.98 -30.56 23.71
C GLN A 176 40.78 -29.48 24.77
#